data_AF-A0A947JVI4-F1
#
_entry.id   AF-A0A947JVI4-F1
#
_cell.length_a   1.000
_cell.length_b   1.000
_cell.length_c   1.000
_cell.angle_alpha   90.00
_cell.angle_beta   90.00
_cell.angle_gamma   90.00
#
_symmetry.space_group_name_H-M   'P 1'
#
loop_
_entity.id
_entity.type
_entity.pdbx_description
1 polymer ?
#
loop_
_entity_poly.entity_id
_entity_poly.type
_entity_poly.pdbx_seq_one_letter_code
_entity_poly.pdbx_strand_id
1 'polypeptide(L)'
;MPIIRRLPEHLVNRIAAGEVVERPAAALKELVENAVDAGATRIAVRLVEGGLGSLEVTDDGCAMTPEEMTLALERHATSKLPDEAIEQVATLGFRGEALPSIASVARFTLESRPHGAEQGWKRVVDHGALVSEGPAALPPGTRVRVEQVFARIPARRKFLRTARSEYAASLDVVRRLAMARPEVAFTLDHGE
;
A
#
# COMPACT_ATOMS: atom_id res chain seq x y z
N MET A 1 -6.68 -31.99 -25.59
CA MET A 1 -7.55 -30.86 -25.17
C MET A 1 -7.15 -30.46 -23.76
N PRO A 2 -7.10 -29.16 -23.41
CA PRO A 2 -6.84 -28.75 -22.02
C PRO A 2 -8.00 -29.19 -21.12
N ILE A 3 -7.68 -29.77 -19.95
CA ILE A 3 -8.65 -30.24 -18.96
C ILE A 3 -8.93 -29.12 -17.96
N ILE A 4 -10.20 -28.78 -17.76
CA ILE A 4 -10.63 -27.77 -16.78
C ILE A 4 -10.33 -28.29 -15.36
N ARG A 5 -9.69 -27.46 -14.53
CA ARG A 5 -9.40 -27.79 -13.13
C ARG A 5 -9.63 -26.59 -12.22
N ARG A 6 -9.93 -26.84 -10.94
CA ARG A 6 -9.89 -25.82 -9.90
C ARG A 6 -8.45 -25.37 -9.68
N LEU A 7 -8.25 -24.06 -9.55
CA LEU A 7 -6.96 -23.48 -9.24
C LEU A 7 -6.73 -23.57 -7.72
N PRO A 8 -5.52 -23.90 -7.26
CA PRO A 8 -5.16 -23.78 -5.85
C PRO A 8 -5.36 -22.35 -5.35
N GLU A 9 -5.71 -22.19 -4.09
CA GLU A 9 -6.03 -20.89 -3.47
C GLU A 9 -4.88 -19.87 -3.62
N HIS A 10 -3.63 -20.29 -3.41
CA HIS A 10 -2.47 -19.43 -3.63
C HIS A 10 -2.36 -18.90 -5.08
N LEU A 11 -2.84 -19.66 -6.06
CA LEU A 11 -2.83 -19.28 -7.47
C LEU A 11 -3.98 -18.32 -7.77
N VAL A 12 -5.15 -18.54 -7.20
CA VAL A 12 -6.31 -17.62 -7.26
C VAL A 12 -5.92 -16.26 -6.65
N ASN A 13 -5.29 -16.29 -5.47
CA ASN A 13 -4.84 -15.08 -4.78
C ASN A 13 -3.81 -14.31 -5.60
N ARG A 14 -2.88 -14.99 -6.27
CA ARG A 14 -1.92 -14.36 -7.20
C ARG A 14 -2.58 -13.78 -8.45
N ILE A 15 -3.63 -14.41 -8.96
CA ILE A 15 -4.38 -13.90 -10.12
C ILE A 15 -5.14 -12.62 -9.72
N ALA A 16 -5.96 -12.69 -8.68
CA ALA A 16 -6.76 -11.59 -8.16
C ALA A 16 -5.92 -10.38 -7.68
N ALA A 17 -4.75 -10.62 -7.07
CA ALA A 17 -3.91 -9.55 -6.53
C ALA A 17 -3.42 -8.53 -7.56
N GLY A 18 -3.39 -8.86 -8.84
CA GLY A 18 -3.08 -7.86 -9.88
C GLY A 18 -4.23 -7.58 -10.82
N GLU A 19 -5.46 -7.79 -10.36
CA GLU A 19 -6.59 -6.92 -10.71
C GLU A 19 -6.61 -5.68 -9.79
N VAL A 20 -6.11 -5.80 -8.55
CA VAL A 20 -6.06 -4.68 -7.58
C VAL A 20 -4.81 -3.82 -7.74
N VAL A 21 -3.64 -4.42 -7.98
CA VAL A 21 -2.38 -3.69 -8.18
C VAL A 21 -1.76 -4.10 -9.51
N GLU A 22 -1.87 -3.24 -10.52
CA GLU A 22 -1.33 -3.51 -11.87
C GLU A 22 0.08 -2.95 -12.08
N ARG A 23 0.45 -1.91 -11.32
CA ARG A 23 1.72 -1.16 -11.48
C ARG A 23 2.07 -0.36 -10.21
N PRO A 24 3.32 0.07 -10.01
CA PRO A 24 3.74 0.85 -8.84
C PRO A 24 2.89 2.11 -8.59
N ALA A 25 2.53 2.86 -9.64
CA ALA A 25 1.70 4.06 -9.49
C ALA A 25 0.29 3.77 -8.93
N ALA A 26 -0.27 2.57 -9.21
CA ALA A 26 -1.56 2.16 -8.64
C ALA A 26 -1.41 1.86 -7.14
N ALA A 27 -0.34 1.15 -6.74
CA ALA A 27 -0.03 0.96 -5.32
C ALA A 27 0.20 2.30 -4.61
N LEU A 28 0.89 3.25 -5.25
CA LEU A 28 1.11 4.59 -4.69
C LEU A 28 -0.21 5.28 -4.37
N LYS A 29 -1.14 5.30 -5.33
CA LYS A 29 -2.46 5.93 -5.18
C LYS A 29 -3.15 5.38 -3.93
N GLU A 30 -3.27 4.07 -3.82
CA GLU A 30 -3.96 3.44 -2.69
C GLU A 30 -3.29 3.74 -1.35
N LEU A 31 -1.95 3.79 -1.30
CA LEU A 31 -1.22 4.13 -0.07
C LEU A 31 -1.40 5.61 0.33
N VAL A 32 -1.37 6.52 -0.63
CA VAL A 32 -1.60 7.95 -0.37
C VAL A 32 -3.04 8.21 0.03
N GLU A 33 -4.02 7.56 -0.61
CA GLU A 33 -5.42 7.63 -0.22
C GLU A 33 -5.66 7.08 1.19
N ASN A 34 -4.98 6.00 1.56
CA ASN A 34 -5.02 5.48 2.93
C ASN A 34 -4.47 6.47 3.96
N ALA A 35 -3.38 7.17 3.64
CA ALA A 35 -2.82 8.21 4.50
C ALA A 35 -3.78 9.41 4.66
N VAL A 36 -4.44 9.83 3.57
CA VAL A 36 -5.46 10.88 3.61
C VAL A 36 -6.64 10.45 4.49
N ASP A 37 -7.14 9.23 4.33
CA ASP A 37 -8.24 8.70 5.15
C ASP A 37 -7.86 8.56 6.63
N ALA A 38 -6.56 8.38 6.93
CA ALA A 38 -6.04 8.37 8.30
C ALA A 38 -5.93 9.77 8.93
N GLY A 39 -6.37 10.81 8.22
CA GLY A 39 -6.34 12.20 8.69
C GLY A 39 -4.95 12.83 8.67
N ALA A 40 -4.04 12.33 7.82
CA ALA A 40 -2.70 12.91 7.69
C ALA A 40 -2.75 14.37 7.24
N THR A 41 -1.91 15.20 7.84
CA THR A 41 -1.67 16.59 7.41
C THR A 41 -0.40 16.73 6.60
N ARG A 42 0.48 15.72 6.63
CA ARG A 42 1.72 15.66 5.86
C ARG A 42 1.91 14.26 5.30
N ILE A 43 2.13 14.18 3.99
CA ILE A 43 2.41 12.93 3.29
C ILE A 43 3.69 13.10 2.47
N ALA A 44 4.67 12.25 2.75
CA ALA A 44 5.94 12.20 2.04
C ALA A 44 6.03 10.91 1.22
N VAL A 45 6.30 11.06 -0.08
CA VAL A 45 6.50 9.98 -1.04
C VAL A 45 7.96 9.94 -1.46
N ARG A 46 8.58 8.76 -1.41
CA ARG A 46 9.92 8.52 -1.98
C ARG A 46 9.87 7.40 -2.99
N LEU A 47 10.48 7.64 -4.14
CA LEU A 47 10.55 6.70 -5.25
C LEU A 47 12.01 6.43 -5.61
N VAL A 48 12.31 5.17 -5.96
CA VAL A 48 13.57 4.74 -6.58
C VAL A 48 13.24 4.03 -7.88
N GLU A 49 13.94 4.36 -8.97
CA GLU A 49 13.65 3.88 -10.33
C GLU A 49 12.16 4.06 -10.72
N GLY A 50 11.58 5.22 -10.40
CA GLY A 50 10.17 5.53 -10.64
C GLY A 50 9.17 4.67 -9.85
N GLY A 51 9.62 4.00 -8.79
CA GLY A 51 8.81 3.08 -7.98
C GLY A 51 9.02 1.60 -8.31
N LEU A 52 9.85 1.28 -9.31
CA LEU A 52 10.18 -0.12 -9.65
C LEU A 52 11.16 -0.73 -8.65
N GLY A 53 12.15 0.06 -8.21
CA GLY A 53 13.12 -0.35 -7.19
C GLY A 53 12.49 -0.33 -5.81
N SER A 54 11.98 0.84 -5.41
CA SER A 54 11.31 1.05 -4.13
C SER A 54 10.28 2.17 -4.21
N LEU A 55 9.20 2.02 -3.45
CA LEU A 55 8.16 3.01 -3.24
C LEU A 55 7.88 3.11 -1.74
N GLU A 56 8.00 4.30 -1.18
CA GLU A 56 7.76 4.57 0.24
C GLU A 56 6.77 5.71 0.41
N VAL A 57 5.76 5.53 1.24
CA VAL A 57 4.81 6.56 1.69
C VAL A 57 4.92 6.68 3.20
N THR A 58 5.19 7.88 3.69
CA THR A 58 5.20 8.21 5.12
C THR A 58 4.17 9.31 5.39
N ASP A 59 3.35 9.12 6.42
CA ASP A 59 2.34 10.07 6.85
C ASP A 59 2.37 10.31 8.37
N ASP A 60 1.69 11.37 8.81
CA ASP A 60 1.49 11.74 10.21
C ASP A 60 0.04 11.50 10.69
N GLY A 61 -0.67 10.55 10.06
CA GLY A 61 -2.05 10.22 10.39
C GLY A 61 -2.22 9.51 11.74
N CYS A 62 -3.43 9.01 12.00
CA CYS A 62 -3.78 8.34 13.25
C CYS A 62 -3.00 7.05 13.54
N ALA A 63 -2.43 6.43 12.49
CA ALA A 63 -1.69 5.18 12.53
C ALA A 63 -2.53 3.97 12.97
N MET A 64 -1.86 2.87 13.30
CA MET A 64 -2.44 1.56 13.66
C MET A 64 -1.67 0.93 14.83
N THR A 65 -2.37 0.24 15.73
CA THR A 65 -1.78 -0.67 16.74
C THR A 65 -1.24 -1.95 16.09
N PRO A 66 -0.41 -2.77 16.78
CA PRO A 66 0.06 -4.06 16.25
C PRO A 66 -1.08 -5.01 15.81
N GLU A 67 -2.18 -5.02 16.55
CA GLU A 67 -3.37 -5.82 16.26
C GLU A 67 -4.09 -5.29 15.01
N GLU A 68 -4.26 -3.97 14.90
CA GLU A 68 -4.85 -3.32 13.73
C GLU A 68 -3.98 -3.51 12.47
N MET A 69 -2.65 -3.46 12.59
CA MET A 69 -1.73 -3.78 11.49
C MET A 69 -1.87 -5.24 11.04
N THR A 70 -2.24 -6.13 11.96
CA THR A 70 -2.51 -7.53 11.62
C THR A 70 -3.78 -7.66 10.83
N LEU A 71 -4.85 -7.06 11.35
CA LEU A 71 -6.15 -7.04 10.69
C LEU A 71 -6.10 -6.35 9.32
N ALA A 72 -5.37 -5.23 9.18
CA ALA A 72 -5.23 -4.48 7.94
C ALA A 72 -4.48 -5.24 6.82
N LEU A 73 -3.80 -6.35 7.15
CA LEU A 73 -3.14 -7.24 6.20
C LEU A 73 -3.93 -8.52 5.92
N GLU A 74 -5.11 -8.68 6.54
CA GLU A 74 -6.09 -9.69 6.16
C GLU A 74 -7.00 -9.16 5.04
N ARG A 75 -7.51 -10.07 4.20
CA ARG A 75 -8.50 -9.68 3.17
C ARG A 75 -9.84 -9.39 3.83
N HIS A 76 -10.61 -8.49 3.23
CA HIS A 76 -11.95 -8.11 3.67
C HIS A 76 -12.02 -7.44 5.05
N ALA A 77 -10.92 -6.85 5.50
CA ALA A 77 -10.83 -6.15 6.78
C ALA A 77 -10.71 -4.63 6.57
N THR A 78 -11.66 -3.84 7.07
CA THR A 78 -11.64 -2.37 6.97
C THR A 78 -12.24 -1.70 8.20
N SER A 79 -11.70 -0.53 8.57
CA SER A 79 -12.25 0.35 9.61
C SER A 79 -13.15 1.47 9.03
N LYS A 80 -13.39 1.46 7.71
CA LYS A 80 -13.88 2.63 6.96
C LYS A 80 -15.30 2.48 6.42
N LEU A 81 -16.01 1.43 6.83
CA LEU A 81 -17.42 1.19 6.51
C LEU A 81 -18.25 1.22 7.79
N PRO A 82 -19.30 2.06 7.89
CA PRO A 82 -20.37 1.86 8.87
C PRO A 82 -21.21 0.63 8.47
N ASP A 83 -21.72 -0.10 9.46
CA ASP A 83 -22.47 -1.35 9.24
C ASP A 83 -23.58 -1.20 8.18
N GLU A 84 -23.61 -2.14 7.23
CA GLU A 84 -24.56 -2.32 6.12
C GLU A 84 -24.75 -1.15 5.12
N ALA A 85 -24.11 0.01 5.33
CA ALA A 85 -24.34 1.22 4.54
C ALA A 85 -23.22 1.53 3.53
N ILE A 86 -23.10 0.69 2.49
CA ILE A 86 -22.18 0.92 1.34
C ILE A 86 -22.45 2.29 0.66
N GLU A 87 -23.67 2.82 0.76
CA GLU A 87 -24.07 4.09 0.15
C GLU A 87 -23.53 5.34 0.87
N GLN A 88 -22.89 5.20 2.04
CA GLN A 88 -22.40 6.31 2.87
C GLN A 88 -20.86 6.43 2.93
N VAL A 89 -20.15 5.86 1.96
CA VAL A 89 -18.68 5.87 1.97
C VAL A 89 -18.13 7.29 1.81
N ALA A 90 -17.50 7.81 2.87
CA ALA A 90 -16.80 9.09 2.89
C ALA A 90 -15.27 8.97 2.72
N THR A 91 -14.76 7.74 2.62
CA THR A 91 -13.32 7.41 2.55
C THR A 91 -12.90 7.00 1.15
N LEU A 92 -11.64 7.25 0.80
CA LEU A 92 -11.10 6.96 -0.53
C LEU A 92 -10.86 5.45 -0.73
N GLY A 93 -10.55 4.71 0.34
CA GLY A 93 -10.44 3.25 0.32
C GLY A 93 -11.40 2.58 1.32
N PHE A 94 -12.36 1.78 0.86
CA PHE A 94 -13.36 1.13 1.73
C PHE A 94 -13.39 -0.40 1.63
N ARG A 95 -12.60 -1.00 0.73
CA ARG A 95 -12.69 -2.44 0.43
C ARG A 95 -11.87 -3.34 1.35
N GLY A 96 -10.93 -2.79 2.11
CA GLY A 96 -9.99 -3.60 2.91
C GLY A 96 -9.02 -4.46 2.09
N GLU A 97 -8.89 -4.20 0.78
CA GLU A 97 -8.12 -5.05 -0.14
C GLU A 97 -6.76 -4.48 -0.54
N ALA A 98 -6.52 -3.18 -0.36
CA ALA A 98 -5.34 -2.52 -0.91
C ALA A 98 -4.04 -3.07 -0.33
N LEU A 99 -3.87 -2.99 0.99
CA LEU A 99 -2.66 -3.46 1.68
C LEU A 99 -2.40 -4.97 1.49
N PRO A 100 -3.37 -5.89 1.69
CA PRO A 100 -3.13 -7.31 1.46
C PRO A 100 -2.81 -7.62 -0.01
N SER A 101 -3.43 -6.89 -0.96
CA SER A 101 -3.12 -7.08 -2.38
C SER A 101 -1.69 -6.66 -2.72
N ILE A 102 -1.25 -5.48 -2.27
CA ILE A 102 0.13 -5.02 -2.44
C ILE A 102 1.11 -6.00 -1.80
N ALA A 103 0.86 -6.39 -0.54
CA ALA A 103 1.72 -7.29 0.22
C ALA A 103 1.84 -8.69 -0.42
N SER A 104 0.83 -9.15 -1.17
CA SER A 104 0.85 -10.44 -1.85
C SER A 104 1.75 -10.48 -3.11
N VAL A 105 2.10 -9.32 -3.66
CA VAL A 105 2.87 -9.22 -4.93
C VAL A 105 4.20 -8.51 -4.80
N ALA A 106 4.57 -8.08 -3.59
CA ALA A 106 5.78 -7.32 -3.32
C ALA A 106 6.41 -7.73 -1.98
N ARG A 107 7.63 -7.28 -1.73
CA ARG A 107 8.16 -7.18 -0.37
C ARG A 107 7.61 -5.89 0.24
N PHE A 108 6.75 -6.04 1.23
CA PHE A 108 5.98 -4.98 1.86
C PHE A 108 6.41 -4.82 3.31
N THR A 109 6.78 -3.61 3.70
CA THR A 109 7.10 -3.24 5.08
C THR A 109 6.10 -2.19 5.54
N LEU A 110 5.39 -2.47 6.63
CA LEU A 110 4.52 -1.52 7.30
C LEU A 110 5.09 -1.22 8.67
N GLU A 111 5.38 0.04 8.93
CA GLU A 111 5.76 0.57 10.22
C GLU A 111 4.68 1.57 10.67
N SER A 112 4.24 1.49 11.92
CA SER A 112 3.15 2.33 12.41
C SER A 112 3.34 2.62 13.89
N ARG A 113 3.03 3.85 14.30
CA ARG A 113 2.98 4.25 15.71
C ARG A 113 1.82 5.20 16.00
N PRO A 114 0.81 4.77 16.77
CA PRO A 114 -0.26 5.65 17.23
C PRO A 114 0.26 6.80 18.10
N HIS A 115 -0.47 7.91 18.09
CA HIS A 115 -0.19 9.04 18.98
C HIS A 115 -0.33 8.59 20.44
N GLY A 116 0.69 8.85 21.26
CA GLY A 116 0.73 8.45 22.68
C GLY A 116 1.28 7.05 22.94
N ALA A 117 1.55 6.23 21.92
CA ALA A 117 2.24 4.96 22.10
C ALA A 117 3.75 5.18 22.37
N GLU A 118 4.31 4.45 23.33
CA GLU A 118 5.73 4.56 23.70
C GLU A 118 6.66 4.11 22.55
N GLN A 119 6.26 3.06 21.82
CA GLN A 119 7.01 2.48 20.71
C GLN A 119 6.08 2.22 19.52
N GLY A 120 6.66 2.23 18.32
CA GLY A 120 5.96 1.78 17.13
C GLY A 120 6.16 0.30 16.89
N TRP A 121 5.50 -0.20 15.85
CA TRP A 121 5.57 -1.59 15.43
C TRP A 121 5.87 -1.68 13.95
N LYS A 122 6.56 -2.75 13.56
CA LYS A 122 6.87 -3.06 12.17
C LYS A 122 6.40 -4.46 11.84
N ARG A 123 5.84 -4.64 10.65
CA ARG A 123 5.59 -5.94 10.01
C ARG A 123 6.18 -5.97 8.62
N VAL A 124 6.83 -7.07 8.27
CA VAL A 124 7.42 -7.31 6.94
C VAL A 124 6.76 -8.54 6.34
N VAL A 125 6.16 -8.36 5.16
CA VAL A 125 5.53 -9.42 4.37
C VAL A 125 6.30 -9.53 3.05
N ASP A 126 6.66 -10.76 2.66
CA ASP A 126 7.33 -11.04 1.39
C ASP A 126 6.39 -11.89 0.52
N HIS A 127 5.71 -11.22 -0.43
CA HIS A 127 4.78 -11.82 -1.38
C HIS A 127 3.70 -12.69 -0.70
N GLY A 128 3.07 -12.13 0.34
CA GLY A 128 1.98 -12.73 1.10
C GLY A 128 2.41 -13.59 2.29
N ALA A 129 3.70 -13.82 2.50
CA ALA A 129 4.21 -14.52 3.68
C ALA A 129 4.78 -13.54 4.70
N LEU A 130 4.31 -13.61 5.95
CA LEU A 130 4.92 -12.84 7.05
C LEU A 130 6.37 -13.32 7.26
N VAL A 131 7.32 -12.39 7.22
CA VAL A 131 8.76 -12.66 7.37
C VAL A 131 9.26 -12.26 8.75
N SER A 132 8.82 -11.11 9.24
CA SER A 132 9.20 -10.63 10.57
C SER A 132 8.22 -9.57 11.08
N GLU A 133 8.16 -9.44 12.40
CA GLU A 133 7.48 -8.36 13.08
C GLU A 133 8.18 -8.01 14.39
N GLY A 134 7.96 -6.80 14.89
CA GLY A 134 8.51 -6.38 16.17
C GLY A 134 8.52 -4.87 16.38
N PRO A 135 9.05 -4.40 17.52
CA PRO A 135 9.16 -2.98 17.83
C PRO A 135 9.96 -2.20 16.77
N ALA A 136 9.54 -0.96 16.51
CA ALA A 136 10.17 -0.06 15.57
C ALA A 136 10.24 1.36 16.11
N ALA A 137 11.35 2.05 15.79
CA ALA A 137 11.56 3.44 16.15
C ALA A 137 11.15 4.34 14.97
N LEU A 138 10.00 5.00 15.12
CA LEU A 138 9.47 5.98 14.16
C LEU A 138 8.70 7.08 14.90
N PRO A 139 8.55 8.29 14.31
CA PRO A 139 7.59 9.29 14.80
C PRO A 139 6.14 8.74 14.74
N PRO A 140 5.16 9.41 15.38
CA PRO A 140 3.76 9.01 15.22
C PRO A 140 3.32 9.11 13.75
N GLY A 141 2.43 8.21 13.33
CA GLY A 141 2.01 8.06 11.94
C GLY A 141 2.39 6.71 11.35
N THR A 142 2.31 6.61 10.03
CA THR A 142 2.53 5.35 9.29
C THR A 142 3.62 5.52 8.24
N ARG A 143 4.45 4.48 8.06
CA ARG A 143 5.34 4.33 6.93
C ARG A 143 5.09 3.00 6.24
N VAL A 144 4.82 3.06 4.94
CA VAL A 144 4.69 1.87 4.09
C VAL A 144 5.79 1.89 3.05
N ARG A 145 6.56 0.80 2.95
CA ARG A 145 7.56 0.58 1.90
C ARG A 145 7.20 -0.64 1.07
N VAL A 146 7.24 -0.49 -0.25
CA VAL A 146 6.94 -1.52 -1.24
C VAL A 146 8.16 -1.69 -2.15
N GLU A 147 8.68 -2.90 -2.20
CA GLU A 147 9.90 -3.24 -2.94
C GLU A 147 9.67 -4.52 -3.74
N GLN A 148 10.49 -4.74 -4.78
CA GLN A 148 10.50 -6.00 -5.52
C GLN A 148 9.12 -6.39 -6.08
N VAL A 149 8.35 -5.40 -6.57
CA VAL A 149 7.01 -5.61 -7.11
C VAL A 149 7.05 -6.65 -8.25
N PHE A 150 6.20 -7.66 -8.16
CA PHE A 150 6.10 -8.80 -9.07
C PHE A 150 7.38 -9.64 -9.20
N ALA A 151 8.34 -9.56 -8.27
CA ALA A 151 9.58 -10.32 -8.36
C ALA A 151 9.34 -11.85 -8.42
N ARG A 152 8.32 -12.35 -7.69
CA ARG A 152 7.89 -13.77 -7.76
C ARG A 152 6.83 -14.07 -8.82
N ILE A 153 6.51 -13.10 -9.69
CA ILE A 153 5.50 -13.23 -10.77
C ILE A 153 6.09 -12.75 -12.10
N PRO A 154 6.98 -13.53 -12.76
CA PRO A 154 7.73 -13.09 -13.93
C PRO A 154 6.87 -12.63 -15.10
N ALA A 155 5.71 -13.26 -15.31
CA ALA A 155 4.76 -12.86 -16.35
C ALA A 155 4.32 -11.40 -16.18
N ARG A 156 3.93 -10.98 -14.96
CA ARG A 156 3.54 -9.59 -14.67
C ARG A 156 4.71 -8.63 -14.69
N ARG A 157 5.86 -9.04 -14.16
CA ARG A 157 7.07 -8.20 -14.15
C ARG A 157 7.47 -7.74 -15.56
N LYS A 158 7.27 -8.57 -16.59
CA LYS A 158 7.53 -8.22 -18.00
C LYS A 158 6.61 -7.13 -18.57
N PHE A 159 5.45 -6.89 -17.95
CA PHE A 159 4.49 -5.87 -18.38
C PHE A 159 4.63 -4.54 -17.62
N LEU A 160 5.53 -4.46 -16.63
CA LEU A 160 5.87 -3.19 -16.00
C LEU A 160 6.42 -2.21 -17.04
N ARG A 161 6.01 -0.94 -16.94
CA ARG A 161 6.50 0.10 -17.83
C ARG A 161 7.92 0.50 -17.41
N THR A 162 8.54 1.36 -18.22
CA THR A 162 9.86 1.92 -17.90
C THR A 162 9.83 2.74 -16.61
N ALA A 163 10.96 2.84 -15.91
CA ALA A 163 11.11 3.68 -14.71
C ALA A 163 10.58 5.11 -14.94
N ARG A 164 10.90 5.71 -16.08
CA ARG A 164 10.41 7.05 -16.46
C ARG A 164 8.88 7.11 -16.57
N SER A 165 8.26 6.09 -17.16
CA SER A 165 6.81 6.01 -17.31
C SER A 165 6.09 5.78 -15.98
N GLU A 166 6.69 5.00 -15.08
CA GLU A 166 6.15 4.80 -13.73
C GLU A 166 6.30 6.05 -12.87
N TYR A 167 7.45 6.72 -12.92
CA TYR A 167 7.65 8.01 -12.27
C TYR A 167 6.61 9.04 -12.72
N ALA A 168 6.39 9.20 -14.03
CA ALA A 168 5.43 10.16 -14.56
C ALA A 168 3.99 9.88 -14.09
N ALA A 169 3.59 8.61 -14.01
CA ALA A 169 2.28 8.24 -13.50
C ALA A 169 2.16 8.46 -11.98
N SER A 170 3.19 8.12 -11.22
CA SER A 170 3.25 8.38 -9.77
C SER A 170 3.18 9.87 -9.45
N LEU A 171 3.89 10.70 -10.23
CA LEU A 171 3.84 12.15 -10.10
C LEU A 171 2.46 12.72 -10.42
N ASP A 172 1.77 12.20 -11.45
CA ASP A 172 0.41 12.60 -11.78
C ASP A 172 -0.58 12.25 -10.65
N VAL A 173 -0.46 11.05 -10.07
CA VAL A 173 -1.25 10.64 -8.89
C VAL A 173 -1.07 11.63 -7.73
N VAL A 174 0.17 11.90 -7.33
CA VAL A 174 0.44 12.79 -6.19
C VAL A 174 -0.02 14.21 -6.49
N ARG A 175 0.19 14.73 -7.71
CA ARG A 175 -0.30 16.07 -8.09
C ARG A 175 -1.81 16.18 -8.00
N ARG A 176 -2.57 15.21 -8.50
CA ARG A 176 -4.03 15.23 -8.45
C ARG A 176 -4.55 15.20 -7.02
N LEU A 177 -3.97 14.36 -6.17
CA LEU A 177 -4.35 14.28 -4.76
C LEU A 177 -3.99 15.57 -4.01
N ALA A 178 -2.82 16.16 -4.28
CA ALA A 178 -2.43 17.45 -3.71
C ALA A 178 -3.39 18.59 -4.11
N MET A 179 -3.90 18.60 -5.33
CA MET A 179 -4.91 19.58 -5.76
C MET A 179 -6.29 19.33 -5.10
N ALA A 180 -6.62 18.07 -4.83
CA ALA A 180 -7.90 17.69 -4.22
C ALA A 180 -7.93 17.85 -2.69
N ARG A 181 -6.76 17.96 -2.05
CA ARG A 181 -6.56 18.06 -0.60
C ARG A 181 -5.58 19.20 -0.26
N PRO A 182 -5.98 20.47 -0.49
CA PRO A 182 -5.11 21.63 -0.25
C PRO A 182 -4.67 21.81 1.22
N GLU A 183 -5.38 21.18 2.16
CA GLU A 183 -5.07 21.14 3.58
C GLU A 183 -3.95 20.17 3.96
N VAL A 184 -3.52 19.29 3.05
CA VAL A 184 -2.47 18.29 3.28
C VAL A 184 -1.20 18.69 2.53
N ALA A 185 -0.06 18.70 3.24
CA ALA A 185 1.23 18.96 2.64
C ALA A 185 1.81 17.69 1.99
N PHE A 186 2.04 17.73 0.68
CA PHE A 186 2.64 16.63 -0.07
C PHE A 186 4.10 16.92 -0.42
N THR A 187 4.98 15.95 -0.22
CA THR A 187 6.33 15.93 -0.81
C THR A 187 6.52 14.68 -1.64
N LEU A 188 7.16 14.81 -2.79
CA LEU A 188 7.60 13.69 -3.62
C LEU A 188 9.07 13.86 -3.90
N ASP A 189 9.85 12.88 -3.51
CA ASP A 189 11.26 12.76 -3.82
C ASP A 189 11.51 11.54 -4.72
N HIS A 190 12.42 11.71 -5.68
CA HIS A 190 12.81 10.65 -6.59
C HIS A 190 14.32 10.52 -6.53
N GLY A 191 14.77 9.52 -5.76
CA GLY A 191 16.17 9.13 -5.71
C GLY A 191 16.62 8.58 -7.06
N GLU A 192 17.94 8.56 -7.24
CA GLU A 192 18.57 7.88 -8.39
C GLU A 192 18.19 6.40 -8.46
#